data_AF-A0A7X4EHU8-F1
#
_entry.id   AF-A0A7X4EHU8-F1
#
_cell.length_a   1.000
_cell.length_b   1.000
_cell.length_c   1.000
_cell.angle_alpha   90.00
_cell.angle_beta   90.00
_cell.angle_gamma   90.00
#
_symmetry.space_group_name_H-M   'P 1'
#
loop_
_entity.id
_entity.type
_entity.pdbx_description
1 polymer ?
#
loop_
_entity_poly.entity_id
_entity_poly.type
_entity_poly.pdbx_seq_one_letter_code
_entity_poly.pdbx_strand_id
1 'polypeptide(L)'
;MEEVSIIGIDLAKRSFQVHGAGADGSVAFRRKLSRGKLLGFLASQPGCTVAMEACASAHYWGREIAALGHDVRLVPPIYVKPFVKRHKNDAADAEAISEAAQRPTMHFVAVKTEAQQTQGMLFRTRDLLVRQRTQTINALRGHLAEYGVVAPQGRARIRQLVGVLEDGDSGLPEAVVELGGLLLGRIDELDEKIDGLDREIRASAREDEETARLMTIPGIGPVTAMAIQAFAPPMESFRRGRAREGRHTWPCWRDRAGPRPAPSGRLRREGGHGRPCGARRACPCRIAV
;
A
#
# COMPACT_ATOMS: atom_id res chain seq x y z
N MET A 1 -41.27 10.67 8.11
CA MET A 1 -39.79 10.73 8.15
C MET A 1 -39.34 10.31 6.77
N GLU A 2 -38.63 11.17 6.05
CA GLU A 2 -38.03 10.78 4.77
C GLU A 2 -37.13 9.56 5.01
N GLU A 3 -37.39 8.49 4.27
CA GLU A 3 -36.69 7.22 4.44
C GLU A 3 -35.26 7.37 3.89
N VAL A 4 -34.29 7.34 4.80
CA VAL A 4 -32.88 7.50 4.45
C VAL A 4 -32.40 6.21 3.79
N SER A 5 -32.20 6.26 2.48
CA SER A 5 -31.75 5.09 1.71
C SER A 5 -30.24 4.91 1.77
N ILE A 6 -29.49 6.02 1.75
CA ILE A 6 -28.04 6.04 1.69
C ILE A 6 -27.46 7.14 2.58
N ILE A 7 -26.34 6.82 3.23
CA ILE A 7 -25.57 7.75 4.04
C ILE A 7 -24.16 7.83 3.47
N GLY A 8 -23.77 8.99 2.94
CA GLY A 8 -22.38 9.30 2.60
C GLY A 8 -21.61 9.82 3.80
N ILE A 9 -20.42 9.28 4.04
CA ILE A 9 -19.56 9.69 5.15
C ILE A 9 -18.18 10.10 4.60
N ASP A 10 -17.80 11.34 4.85
CA ASP A 10 -16.42 11.79 4.71
C ASP A 10 -15.63 11.51 6.00
N LEU A 11 -14.55 10.73 5.87
CA LEU A 11 -13.78 10.21 6.99
C LEU A 11 -12.57 11.09 7.31
N ALA A 12 -12.63 11.82 8.42
CA ALA A 12 -11.45 12.48 9.00
C ALA A 12 -10.98 11.80 10.30
N LYS A 13 -9.89 12.32 10.89
CA LYS A 13 -9.29 11.72 12.10
C LYS A 13 -10.21 11.77 13.32
N ARG A 14 -10.95 12.87 13.52
CA ARG A 14 -11.71 13.17 14.75
C ARG A 14 -13.15 13.59 14.51
N SER A 15 -13.44 14.20 13.37
CA SER A 15 -14.78 14.63 12.97
C SER A 15 -15.14 14.05 11.62
N PHE A 16 -16.39 13.67 11.46
CA PHE A 16 -16.96 13.05 10.28
C PHE A 16 -18.07 13.94 9.75
N GLN A 17 -18.15 14.12 8.44
CA GLN A 17 -19.35 14.69 7.84
C GLN A 17 -20.21 13.56 7.32
N VAL A 18 -21.49 13.65 7.65
CA VAL A 18 -22.49 12.64 7.33
C VAL A 18 -23.59 13.31 6.53
N HIS A 19 -23.86 12.74 5.36
CA HIS A 19 -24.88 13.18 4.43
C HIS A 19 -25.89 12.04 4.25
N GLY A 20 -27.12 12.22 4.71
CA GLY A 20 -28.21 11.27 4.48
C GLY A 20 -29.05 11.69 3.29
N ALA A 21 -29.32 10.76 2.38
CA ALA A 21 -30.14 10.99 1.20
C ALA A 21 -31.21 9.90 1.00
N GLY A 22 -32.37 10.32 0.47
CA GLY A 22 -33.43 9.44 -0.01
C GLY A 22 -33.04 8.70 -1.29
N ALA A 23 -33.89 7.78 -1.75
CA ALA A 23 -33.61 6.95 -2.93
C ALA A 23 -33.56 7.74 -4.25
N ASP A 24 -34.17 8.92 -4.27
CA ASP A 24 -34.16 9.89 -5.37
C ASP A 24 -32.98 10.87 -5.28
N GLY A 25 -32.14 10.77 -4.25
CA GLY A 25 -31.05 11.70 -3.97
C GLY A 25 -31.49 12.97 -3.23
N SER A 26 -32.74 13.07 -2.78
CA SER A 26 -33.20 14.16 -1.91
C SER A 26 -32.43 14.16 -0.59
N VAL A 27 -32.09 15.35 -0.08
CA VAL A 27 -31.25 15.49 1.12
C VAL A 27 -32.13 15.39 2.37
N ALA A 28 -31.99 14.28 3.11
CA ALA A 28 -32.68 14.10 4.39
C ALA A 28 -31.96 14.84 5.53
N PHE A 29 -30.63 14.79 5.58
CA PHE A 29 -29.85 15.54 6.57
C PHE A 29 -28.38 15.73 6.17
N ARG A 30 -27.75 16.76 6.75
CA ARG A 30 -26.30 16.97 6.75
C ARG A 30 -25.84 17.23 8.18
N ARG A 31 -24.91 16.45 8.71
CA ARG A 31 -24.46 16.54 10.11
C ARG A 31 -22.97 16.30 10.25
N LYS A 32 -22.36 17.07 11.16
CA LYS A 32 -20.99 16.82 11.63
C LYS A 32 -21.03 15.99 12.90
N LEU A 33 -20.36 14.85 12.92
CA LEU A 33 -20.26 13.96 14.07
C LEU A 33 -18.82 13.85 14.56
N SER A 34 -18.63 13.63 15.87
CA SER A 34 -17.33 13.26 16.41
C SER A 34 -17.12 11.75 16.31
N ARG A 35 -15.86 11.30 16.38
CA ARG A 35 -15.49 9.88 16.35
C ARG A 35 -16.30 9.00 17.31
N GLY A 36 -16.45 9.43 18.56
CA GLY A 36 -17.20 8.65 19.56
C GLY A 36 -18.72 8.60 19.33
N LYS A 37 -19.26 9.52 18.53
CA LYS A 37 -20.71 9.61 18.28
C LYS A 37 -21.16 8.88 17.01
N LEU A 38 -20.23 8.50 16.12
CA LEU A 38 -20.56 7.97 14.80
C LEU A 38 -21.36 6.66 14.88
N LEU A 39 -20.85 5.67 15.63
CA LEU A 39 -21.52 4.37 15.74
C LEU A 39 -22.86 4.46 16.47
N GLY A 40 -22.94 5.26 17.54
CA GLY A 40 -24.20 5.50 18.23
C GLY A 40 -25.25 6.17 17.34
N PHE A 41 -24.83 7.08 16.47
CA PHE A 41 -25.71 7.65 15.46
C PHE A 41 -26.18 6.60 14.45
N LEU A 42 -25.27 5.80 13.87
CA LEU A 42 -25.63 4.80 12.87
C LEU A 42 -26.52 3.69 13.45
N ALA A 43 -26.25 3.25 14.67
CA ALA A 43 -27.10 2.29 15.39
C ALA A 43 -28.55 2.79 15.61
N SER A 44 -28.76 4.11 15.61
CA SER A 44 -30.10 4.70 15.71
C SER A 44 -30.83 4.76 14.36
N GLN A 45 -30.13 4.53 13.24
CA GLN A 45 -30.70 4.53 11.90
C GLN A 45 -31.21 3.12 11.52
N PRO A 46 -32.27 3.01 10.73
CA PRO A 46 -32.63 1.73 10.13
C PRO A 46 -31.52 1.23 9.20
N GLY A 47 -31.50 -0.08 8.92
CA GLY A 47 -30.56 -0.68 7.97
C GLY A 47 -30.62 0.03 6.62
N CYS A 48 -29.49 0.59 6.20
CA CYS A 48 -29.39 1.43 5.01
C CYS A 48 -28.02 1.23 4.35
N THR A 49 -27.82 1.79 3.15
CA THR A 49 -26.50 1.81 2.53
C THR A 49 -25.64 2.88 3.20
N VAL A 50 -24.40 2.55 3.56
CA VAL A 50 -23.41 3.51 4.07
C VAL A 50 -22.22 3.54 3.14
N ALA A 51 -22.01 4.69 2.49
CA ALA A 51 -20.95 4.93 1.55
C ALA A 51 -19.80 5.74 2.17
N MET A 52 -18.56 5.32 1.94
CA MET A 52 -17.36 6.01 2.38
C MET A 52 -16.34 6.05 1.25
N GLU A 53 -15.47 7.06 1.22
CA GLU A 53 -14.29 6.99 0.36
C GLU A 53 -13.33 5.89 0.84
N ALA A 54 -12.78 5.12 -0.08
CA ALA A 54 -11.78 4.10 0.22
C ALA A 54 -10.47 4.76 0.69
N CYS A 55 -10.28 4.83 2.01
CA CYS A 55 -9.10 5.38 2.65
C CYS A 55 -8.51 4.42 3.71
N ALA A 56 -7.38 4.78 4.33
CA ALA A 56 -6.67 3.91 5.27
C ALA A 56 -7.53 3.48 6.47
N SER A 57 -8.41 4.35 6.97
CA SER A 57 -9.30 4.06 8.10
C SER A 57 -10.65 3.46 7.70
N ALA A 58 -11.00 3.50 6.41
CA ALA A 58 -12.32 3.11 5.92
C ALA A 58 -12.65 1.63 6.17
N HIS A 59 -11.66 0.75 6.15
CA HIS A 59 -11.87 -0.67 6.41
C HIS A 59 -12.28 -0.96 7.87
N TYR A 60 -11.69 -0.27 8.85
CA TYR A 60 -12.10 -0.41 10.26
C TYR A 60 -13.56 0.02 10.41
N TRP A 61 -13.89 1.23 9.93
CA TRP A 61 -15.26 1.72 9.98
C TRP A 61 -16.23 0.84 9.20
N GLY A 62 -15.81 0.32 8.05
CA GLY A 62 -16.65 -0.57 7.27
C GLY A 62 -17.04 -1.85 8.00
N ARG A 63 -16.13 -2.42 8.81
CA ARG A 63 -16.45 -3.58 9.64
C ARG A 63 -17.41 -3.21 10.78
N GLU A 64 -17.12 -2.14 11.51
CA GLU A 64 -17.98 -1.70 12.63
C GLU A 64 -19.40 -1.34 12.15
N ILE A 65 -19.51 -0.69 10.99
CA ILE A 65 -20.80 -0.26 10.42
C ILE A 65 -21.55 -1.46 9.85
N ALA A 66 -20.87 -2.41 9.21
CA ALA A 66 -21.49 -3.65 8.76
C ALA A 66 -22.02 -4.49 9.94
N ALA A 67 -21.32 -4.51 11.07
CA ALA A 67 -21.77 -5.19 12.28
C ALA A 67 -23.06 -4.60 12.88
N LEU A 68 -23.38 -3.34 12.59
CA LEU A 68 -24.65 -2.70 12.95
C LEU A 68 -25.79 -3.04 11.96
N GLY A 69 -25.53 -3.81 10.90
CA GLY A 69 -26.54 -4.26 9.93
C GLY A 69 -26.70 -3.37 8.69
N HIS A 70 -25.76 -2.45 8.43
CA HIS A 70 -25.79 -1.61 7.22
C HIS A 70 -25.03 -2.25 6.05
N ASP A 71 -25.46 -1.94 4.81
CA ASP A 71 -24.71 -2.30 3.59
C ASP A 71 -23.59 -1.29 3.35
N VAL A 72 -22.33 -1.71 3.48
CA VAL A 72 -21.18 -0.81 3.39
C VAL A 72 -20.57 -0.79 2.00
N ARG A 73 -20.42 0.42 1.44
CA ARG A 73 -19.83 0.66 0.11
C ARG A 73 -18.61 1.57 0.21
N LEU A 74 -17.43 1.06 -0.14
CA LEU A 74 -16.22 1.87 -0.24
C LEU A 74 -16.01 2.33 -1.68
N VAL A 75 -16.04 3.65 -1.93
CA VAL A 75 -15.89 4.24 -3.26
C VAL A 75 -14.44 4.64 -3.49
N PRO A 76 -13.79 4.22 -4.59
CA PRO A 76 -12.46 4.71 -4.95
C PRO A 76 -12.41 6.25 -5.07
N PRO A 77 -11.38 6.93 -4.51
CA PRO A 77 -11.21 8.38 -4.58
C PRO A 77 -11.39 8.99 -5.98
N ILE A 78 -10.88 8.29 -6.99
CA ILE A 78 -10.95 8.72 -8.40
C ILE A 78 -12.39 8.81 -8.92
N TYR A 79 -13.30 8.00 -8.38
CA TYR A 79 -14.71 8.00 -8.75
C TYR A 79 -15.55 8.96 -7.90
N VAL A 80 -15.06 9.39 -6.73
CA VAL A 80 -15.71 10.44 -5.93
C VAL A 80 -15.43 11.81 -6.54
N LYS A 81 -14.19 12.06 -6.98
CA LYS A 81 -13.74 13.38 -7.47
C LYS A 81 -14.67 14.06 -8.50
N PRO A 82 -15.26 13.36 -9.50
CA PRO A 82 -16.18 13.98 -10.46
C PRO A 82 -17.48 14.52 -9.85
N PHE A 83 -17.88 14.03 -8.68
CA PHE A 83 -19.12 14.43 -7.99
C PHE A 83 -18.89 15.58 -6.99
N VAL A 84 -17.63 15.98 -6.76
CA VAL A 84 -17.31 17.10 -5.87
C VAL A 84 -17.65 18.42 -6.59
N LYS A 85 -18.58 19.17 -6.00
CA LYS A 85 -19.03 20.48 -6.51
C LYS A 85 -17.91 21.52 -6.37
N ARG A 86 -18.00 22.65 -7.11
CA ARG A 86 -16.92 23.66 -7.30
C ARG A 86 -16.21 24.13 -6.01
N HIS A 87 -16.87 24.10 -4.85
CA HIS A 87 -16.26 24.42 -3.56
C HIS A 87 -16.01 23.15 -2.75
N LYS A 88 -14.73 22.78 -2.62
CA LYS A 88 -14.33 21.67 -1.77
C LYS A 88 -14.56 22.03 -0.30
N ASN A 89 -15.45 21.29 0.35
CA ASN A 89 -15.61 21.28 1.79
C ASN A 89 -16.04 19.88 2.22
N ASP A 90 -15.77 19.51 3.48
CA ASP A 90 -16.03 18.16 3.99
C ASP A 90 -17.51 17.73 3.82
N ALA A 91 -18.46 18.68 3.87
CA ALA A 91 -19.88 18.38 3.71
C ALA A 91 -20.27 18.06 2.26
N ALA A 92 -19.65 18.77 1.31
CA ALA A 92 -19.78 18.52 -0.12
C ALA A 92 -19.06 17.23 -0.52
N ASP A 93 -17.97 16.87 0.15
CA ASP A 93 -17.29 15.60 -0.05
C ASP A 93 -18.17 14.43 0.42
N ALA A 94 -18.84 14.53 1.58
CA ALA A 94 -19.81 13.53 2.05
C ALA A 94 -21.02 13.36 1.11
N GLU A 95 -21.52 14.47 0.56
CA GLU A 95 -22.57 14.46 -0.46
C GLU A 95 -22.10 13.78 -1.75
N ALA A 96 -20.92 14.14 -2.26
CA ALA A 96 -20.32 13.54 -3.45
C ALA A 96 -20.14 12.01 -3.30
N ILE A 97 -19.76 11.54 -2.11
CA ILE A 97 -19.66 10.11 -1.81
C ILE A 97 -21.04 9.43 -1.92
N SER A 98 -22.09 10.05 -1.37
CA SER A 98 -23.45 9.52 -1.46
C SER A 98 -23.98 9.51 -2.91
N GLU A 99 -23.71 10.56 -3.70
CA GLU A 99 -24.13 10.65 -5.10
C GLU A 99 -23.40 9.61 -5.97
N ALA A 100 -22.10 9.43 -5.74
CA ALA A 100 -21.27 8.46 -6.45
C ALA A 100 -21.74 7.03 -6.18
N ALA A 101 -22.02 6.69 -4.91
CA ALA A 101 -22.43 5.35 -4.51
C ALA A 101 -23.83 4.93 -4.98
N GLN A 102 -24.66 5.89 -5.40
CA GLN A 102 -25.97 5.61 -6.02
C GLN A 102 -25.87 5.21 -7.49
N ARG A 103 -24.72 5.39 -8.15
CA ARG A 103 -24.58 5.06 -9.58
C ARG A 103 -24.62 3.54 -9.78
N PRO A 104 -25.53 2.98 -10.62
CA PRO A 104 -25.66 1.54 -10.82
C PRO A 104 -24.40 0.84 -11.36
N THR A 105 -23.56 1.57 -12.09
CA THR A 105 -22.32 1.05 -12.69
C THR A 105 -21.10 1.24 -11.80
N MET A 106 -21.27 1.68 -10.55
CA MET A 106 -20.17 1.97 -9.64
C MET A 106 -19.47 0.68 -9.18
N HIS A 107 -18.14 0.73 -9.13
CA HIS A 107 -17.33 -0.37 -8.61
C HIS A 107 -16.84 0.00 -7.21
N PHE A 108 -17.08 -0.90 -6.25
CA PHE A 108 -16.76 -0.67 -4.84
C PHE A 108 -15.53 -1.49 -4.42
N VAL A 109 -14.77 -0.94 -3.48
CA VAL A 109 -13.66 -1.65 -2.83
C VAL A 109 -14.23 -2.53 -1.73
N ALA A 110 -13.91 -3.81 -1.74
CA ALA A 110 -14.32 -4.72 -0.67
C ALA A 110 -13.74 -4.28 0.68
N VAL A 111 -14.57 -4.34 1.73
CA VAL A 111 -14.11 -4.13 3.10
C VAL A 111 -13.23 -5.32 3.50
N LYS A 112 -11.97 -5.05 3.81
CA LYS A 112 -11.03 -6.09 4.22
C LYS A 112 -11.35 -6.60 5.61
N THR A 113 -11.20 -7.91 5.79
CA THR A 113 -11.25 -8.54 7.11
C THR A 113 -10.07 -8.07 7.96
N GLU A 114 -10.18 -8.26 9.28
CA GLU A 114 -9.08 -7.95 10.19
C GLU A 114 -7.83 -8.77 9.85
N ALA A 115 -7.98 -10.07 9.59
CA ALA A 115 -6.89 -10.95 9.18
C ALA A 115 -6.16 -10.43 7.91
N GLN A 116 -6.90 -10.04 6.87
CA GLN A 116 -6.33 -9.46 5.64
C GLN A 116 -5.59 -8.14 5.91
N GLN A 117 -6.12 -7.29 6.80
CA GLN A 117 -5.44 -6.05 7.19
C GLN A 117 -4.15 -6.30 7.95
N THR A 118 -4.16 -7.29 8.85
CA THR A 118 -2.98 -7.71 9.64
C THR A 118 -1.90 -8.26 8.71
N GLN A 119 -2.24 -9.16 7.79
CA GLN A 119 -1.31 -9.63 6.75
C GLN A 119 -0.74 -8.46 5.93
N GLY A 120 -1.59 -7.51 5.51
CA GLY A 120 -1.13 -6.31 4.81
C GLY A 120 -0.23 -5.41 5.65
N MET A 121 -0.40 -5.39 6.97
CA MET A 121 0.49 -4.67 7.90
C MET A 121 1.86 -5.35 7.97
N LEU A 122 1.92 -6.68 8.05
CA LEU A 122 3.17 -7.46 8.05
C LEU A 122 4.08 -7.09 6.86
N PHE A 123 3.54 -7.09 5.64
CA PHE A 123 4.28 -6.69 4.44
C PHE A 123 4.76 -5.24 4.48
N ARG A 124 3.92 -4.31 4.96
CA ARG A 124 4.28 -2.88 5.04
C ARG A 124 5.35 -2.61 6.09
N THR A 125 5.29 -3.30 7.22
CA THR A 125 6.32 -3.24 8.28
C THR A 125 7.65 -3.76 7.73
N ARG A 126 7.64 -4.92 7.06
CA ARG A 126 8.85 -5.45 6.40
C ARG A 126 9.44 -4.46 5.40
N ASP A 127 8.61 -3.89 4.51
CA ASP A 127 9.05 -2.90 3.52
C ASP A 127 9.63 -1.64 4.18
N LEU A 128 9.05 -1.18 5.29
CA LEU A 128 9.59 -0.08 6.09
C LEU A 128 10.99 -0.40 6.62
N LEU A 129 11.18 -1.57 7.25
CA LEU A 129 12.48 -1.97 7.80
C LEU A 129 13.54 -2.14 6.70
N VAL A 130 13.17 -2.72 5.55
CA VAL A 130 14.07 -2.85 4.39
C VAL A 130 14.54 -1.47 3.89
N ARG A 131 13.64 -0.49 3.86
CA ARG A 131 13.98 0.89 3.48
C ARG A 131 14.88 1.57 4.51
N GLN A 132 14.57 1.42 5.80
CA GLN A 132 15.43 1.92 6.89
C GLN A 132 16.83 1.32 6.82
N ARG A 133 16.95 0.00 6.62
CA ARG A 133 18.24 -0.67 6.46
C ARG A 133 19.03 -0.10 5.30
N THR A 134 18.37 0.07 4.15
CA THR A 134 19.01 0.64 2.95
C THR A 134 19.49 2.07 3.20
N GLN A 135 18.70 2.87 3.91
CA GLN A 135 19.08 4.22 4.33
C GLN A 135 20.31 4.20 5.24
N THR A 136 20.34 3.33 6.27
CA THR A 136 21.46 3.20 7.20
C THR A 136 22.74 2.75 6.48
N ILE A 137 22.65 1.79 5.56
CA ILE A 137 23.79 1.35 4.73
C ILE A 137 24.34 2.51 3.89
N ASN A 138 23.46 3.33 3.30
CA ASN A 138 23.89 4.45 2.48
C ASN A 138 24.51 5.56 3.32
N ALA A 139 24.02 5.80 4.53
CA ALA A 139 24.65 6.74 5.48
C ALA A 139 26.05 6.28 5.86
N LEU A 140 26.22 5.01 6.25
CA LEU A 140 27.52 4.42 6.57
C LEU A 140 28.51 4.58 5.40
N ARG A 141 28.07 4.26 4.18
CA ARG A 141 28.90 4.46 2.98
C ARG A 141 29.28 5.92 2.76
N GLY A 142 28.34 6.84 2.94
CA GLY A 142 28.58 8.27 2.77
C GLY A 142 29.65 8.76 3.74
N HIS A 143 29.50 8.44 5.03
CA HIS A 143 30.46 8.83 6.05
C HIS A 143 31.86 8.26 5.80
N LEU A 144 31.97 6.98 5.45
CA LEU A 144 33.27 6.37 5.18
C LEU A 144 33.93 6.90 3.91
N ALA A 145 33.14 7.30 2.91
CA ALA A 145 33.66 7.92 1.69
C ALA A 145 34.33 9.28 1.95
N GLU A 146 33.90 10.03 2.96
CA GLU A 146 34.54 11.30 3.37
C GLU A 146 35.98 11.08 3.87
N TYR A 147 36.28 9.87 4.35
CA TYR A 147 37.62 9.45 4.79
C TYR A 147 38.35 8.59 3.75
N GLY A 148 37.90 8.61 2.49
CA GLY A 148 38.56 7.90 1.39
C GLY A 148 38.21 6.41 1.26
N VAL A 149 37.36 5.88 2.14
CA VAL A 149 36.92 4.48 2.09
C VAL A 149 35.71 4.35 1.17
N VAL A 150 35.95 3.91 -0.07
CA VAL A 150 34.90 3.75 -1.08
C VAL A 150 34.52 2.27 -1.24
N ALA A 151 33.30 1.91 -0.79
CA ALA A 151 32.74 0.59 -1.04
C ALA A 151 31.72 0.57 -2.18
N PRO A 152 31.69 -0.48 -3.02
CA PRO A 152 30.69 -0.62 -4.06
C PRO A 152 29.28 -0.75 -3.49
N GLN A 153 28.28 -0.39 -4.32
CA GLN A 153 26.86 -0.52 -3.95
C GLN A 153 26.42 -1.97 -3.73
N GLY A 154 25.44 -2.17 -2.85
CA GLY A 154 24.77 -3.45 -2.61
C GLY A 154 25.00 -4.07 -1.22
N ARG A 155 23.98 -4.76 -0.67
CA ARG A 155 24.01 -5.34 0.69
C ARG A 155 25.14 -6.34 0.89
N ALA A 156 25.39 -7.20 -0.10
CA ALA A 156 26.38 -8.28 0.00
C ALA A 156 27.82 -7.78 0.22
N ARG A 157 28.08 -6.48 0.01
CA ARG A 157 29.40 -5.87 0.15
C ARG A 157 29.57 -5.05 1.43
N ILE A 158 28.58 -5.04 2.33
CA ILE A 158 28.69 -4.40 3.65
C ILE A 158 29.82 -5.03 4.47
N ARG A 159 30.07 -6.34 4.34
CA ARG A 159 31.17 -7.03 5.03
C ARG A 159 32.55 -6.41 4.74
N GLN A 160 32.72 -5.76 3.59
CA GLN A 160 33.96 -5.03 3.29
C GLN A 160 34.10 -3.78 4.15
N LEU A 161 32.99 -3.09 4.44
CA LEU A 161 32.96 -1.92 5.35
C LEU A 161 33.17 -2.34 6.81
N VAL A 162 32.61 -3.48 7.21
CA VAL A 162 32.86 -4.09 8.52
C VAL A 162 34.36 -4.34 8.70
N GLY A 163 34.99 -5.01 7.74
CA GLY A 163 36.42 -5.29 7.80
C GLY A 163 37.28 -4.03 7.89
N VAL A 164 36.91 -2.93 7.23
CA VAL A 164 37.64 -1.65 7.34
C VAL A 164 37.48 -1.02 8.73
N LEU A 165 36.32 -1.14 9.35
CA LEU A 165 36.07 -0.59 10.69
C LEU A 165 36.72 -1.42 11.80
N GLU A 166 36.88 -2.73 11.58
CA GLU A 166 37.56 -3.64 12.50
C GLU A 166 39.09 -3.62 12.33
N ASP A 167 39.59 -3.04 11.23
CA ASP A 167 41.02 -2.92 10.96
C ASP A 167 41.63 -1.75 11.73
N GLY A 168 42.47 -2.09 12.71
CA GLY A 168 43.21 -1.12 13.53
C GLY A 168 44.25 -0.29 12.78
N ASP A 169 44.56 -0.64 11.52
CA ASP A 169 45.48 0.11 10.64
C ASP A 169 44.74 0.83 9.49
N SER A 170 43.40 0.95 9.59
CA SER A 170 42.55 1.57 8.56
C SER A 170 42.81 3.06 8.33
N GLY A 171 43.59 3.72 9.20
CA GLY A 171 43.85 5.17 9.15
C GLY A 171 42.63 6.03 9.48
N LEU A 172 41.53 5.42 9.96
CA LEU A 172 40.33 6.13 10.36
C LEU A 172 40.47 6.70 11.78
N PRO A 173 39.94 7.91 12.06
CA PRO A 173 39.83 8.40 13.42
C PRO A 173 38.96 7.48 14.28
N GLU A 174 39.36 7.25 15.53
CA GLU A 174 38.64 6.37 16.48
C GLU A 174 37.15 6.70 16.60
N ALA A 175 36.81 8.00 16.68
CA ALA A 175 35.43 8.45 16.72
C ALA A 175 34.61 8.05 15.47
N VAL A 176 35.23 7.98 14.30
CA VAL A 176 34.58 7.54 13.05
C VAL A 176 34.33 6.04 13.08
N VAL A 177 35.27 5.28 13.64
CA VAL A 177 35.14 3.84 13.84
C VAL A 177 33.97 3.53 14.77
N GLU A 178 33.87 4.23 15.90
CA GLU A 178 32.76 4.08 16.86
C GLU A 178 31.40 4.42 16.22
N LEU A 179 31.30 5.55 15.52
CA LEU A 179 30.07 5.95 14.83
C LEU A 179 29.68 4.95 13.72
N GLY A 180 30.67 4.42 12.99
CA GLY A 180 30.48 3.37 12.01
C GLY A 180 29.95 2.09 12.64
N GLY A 181 30.49 1.70 13.79
CA GLY A 181 30.04 0.57 14.61
C GLY A 181 28.57 0.71 15.04
N LEU A 182 28.13 1.89 15.45
CA LEU A 182 26.72 2.15 15.78
C LEU A 182 25.78 1.91 14.58
N LEU A 183 26.19 2.35 13.38
CA LEU A 183 25.40 2.14 12.16
C LEU A 183 25.39 0.66 11.73
N LEU A 184 26.51 -0.05 11.90
CA LEU A 184 26.59 -1.49 11.65
C LEU A 184 25.68 -2.28 12.59
N GLY A 185 25.75 -2.03 13.89
CA GLY A 185 24.86 -2.68 14.86
C GLY A 185 23.39 -2.42 14.52
N ARG A 186 23.05 -1.21 14.07
CA ARG A 186 21.68 -0.92 13.61
C ARG A 186 21.30 -1.69 12.34
N ILE A 187 22.23 -1.90 11.41
CA ILE A 187 21.99 -2.72 10.21
C ILE A 187 21.69 -4.16 10.61
N ASP A 188 22.44 -4.71 11.56
CA ASP A 188 22.28 -6.09 12.03
C ASP A 188 20.93 -6.28 12.74
N GLU A 189 20.55 -5.38 13.64
CA GLU A 189 19.22 -5.39 14.26
C GLU A 189 18.07 -5.37 13.24
N LEU A 190 18.23 -4.58 12.18
CA LEU A 190 17.24 -4.48 11.11
C LEU A 190 17.20 -5.77 10.29
N ASP A 191 18.35 -6.37 9.99
CA ASP A 191 18.45 -7.65 9.29
C ASP A 191 17.77 -8.78 10.07
N GLU A 192 18.02 -8.88 11.38
CA GLU A 192 17.38 -9.89 12.24
C GLU A 192 15.85 -9.73 12.25
N LYS A 193 15.36 -8.50 12.40
CA LYS A 193 13.91 -8.21 12.39
C LYS A 193 13.28 -8.51 11.03
N ILE A 194 13.95 -8.16 9.93
CA ILE A 194 13.47 -8.47 8.57
C ILE A 194 13.41 -9.98 8.37
N ASP A 195 14.44 -10.72 8.78
CA ASP A 195 14.48 -12.17 8.66
C ASP A 195 13.42 -12.85 9.53
N GLY A 196 13.11 -12.29 10.71
CA GLY A 196 11.98 -12.69 11.54
C GLY A 196 10.64 -12.55 10.81
N LEU A 197 10.38 -11.38 10.23
CA LEU A 197 9.16 -11.12 9.45
C LEU A 197 9.10 -12.02 8.19
N ASP A 198 10.23 -12.30 7.54
CA ASP A 198 10.30 -13.21 6.40
C ASP A 198 9.95 -14.64 6.77
N ARG A 199 10.36 -15.10 7.95
CA ARG A 199 9.95 -16.41 8.48
C ARG A 199 8.46 -16.45 8.78
N GLU A 200 7.93 -15.41 9.41
CA GLU A 200 6.50 -15.28 9.71
C GLU A 200 5.65 -15.31 8.44
N ILE A 201 5.99 -14.51 7.42
CA ILE A 201 5.31 -14.53 6.11
C ILE A 201 5.31 -15.93 5.49
N ARG A 202 6.42 -16.67 5.60
CA ARG A 202 6.50 -18.03 5.04
C ARG A 202 5.69 -19.03 5.85
N ALA A 203 5.60 -18.86 7.16
CA ALA A 203 4.82 -19.72 8.05
C ALA A 203 3.32 -19.52 7.81
N SER A 204 2.81 -18.28 7.87
CA SER A 204 1.37 -18.05 7.69
C SER A 204 0.90 -18.40 6.27
N ALA A 205 1.77 -18.32 5.25
CA ALA A 205 1.45 -18.76 3.88
C ALA A 205 1.32 -20.28 3.71
N ARG A 206 1.78 -21.07 4.69
CA ARG A 206 1.66 -22.54 4.65
C ARG A 206 0.44 -23.04 5.41
N GLU A 207 0.01 -22.29 6.42
CA GLU A 207 -1.14 -22.63 7.26
C GLU A 207 -2.47 -22.29 6.58
N ASP A 208 -2.47 -21.30 5.69
CA ASP A 208 -3.68 -20.83 5.02
C ASP A 208 -3.95 -21.62 3.72
N GLU A 209 -5.15 -22.21 3.62
CA GLU A 209 -5.55 -23.09 2.51
C GLU A 209 -5.65 -22.35 1.16
N GLU A 210 -6.00 -21.06 1.17
CA GLU A 210 -6.07 -20.23 -0.04
C GLU A 210 -4.67 -19.96 -0.60
N THR A 211 -3.73 -19.60 0.27
CA THR A 211 -2.32 -19.38 -0.11
C THR A 211 -1.63 -20.69 -0.52
N ALA A 212 -1.94 -21.81 0.12
CA ALA A 212 -1.46 -23.14 -0.30
C ALA A 212 -1.93 -23.48 -1.72
N ARG A 213 -3.20 -23.20 -2.05
CA ARG A 213 -3.74 -23.33 -3.41
C ARG A 213 -3.05 -22.39 -4.40
N LEU A 214 -2.81 -21.13 -4.04
CA LEU A 214 -2.08 -20.20 -4.91
C LEU A 214 -0.66 -20.65 -5.20
N MET A 215 0.01 -21.28 -4.23
CA MET A 215 1.38 -21.79 -4.37
C MET A 215 1.51 -23.01 -5.31
N THR A 216 0.41 -23.65 -5.71
CA THR A 216 0.46 -24.71 -6.74
C THR A 216 0.70 -24.13 -8.14
N ILE A 217 0.55 -22.82 -8.32
CA ILE A 217 0.77 -22.13 -9.60
C ILE A 217 2.28 -21.94 -9.81
N PRO A 218 2.85 -22.38 -10.95
CA PRO A 218 4.26 -22.18 -11.25
C PRO A 218 4.69 -20.71 -11.14
N GLY A 219 5.70 -20.45 -10.32
CA GLY A 219 6.24 -19.11 -10.07
C GLY A 219 5.57 -18.33 -8.94
N ILE A 220 4.54 -18.89 -8.28
CA ILE A 220 3.94 -18.29 -7.08
C ILE A 220 4.52 -18.96 -5.83
N GLY A 221 5.40 -18.22 -5.14
CA GLY A 221 5.92 -18.62 -3.83
C GLY A 221 5.09 -18.06 -2.66
N PRO A 222 5.42 -18.41 -1.40
CA PRO A 222 4.65 -18.04 -0.21
C PRO A 222 4.46 -16.53 -0.05
N VAL A 223 5.53 -15.76 -0.31
CA VAL A 223 5.49 -14.29 -0.25
C VAL A 223 4.50 -13.72 -1.28
N THR A 224 4.51 -14.25 -2.50
CA THR A 224 3.62 -13.81 -3.57
C THR A 224 2.17 -14.24 -3.31
N ALA A 225 1.96 -15.47 -2.84
CA ALA A 225 0.64 -16.00 -2.50
C ALA A 225 -0.03 -15.17 -1.41
N MET A 226 0.67 -14.91 -0.31
CA MET A 226 0.13 -14.08 0.78
C MET A 226 -0.03 -12.62 0.36
N ALA A 227 0.84 -12.09 -0.51
CA ALA A 227 0.63 -10.74 -1.06
C ALA A 227 -0.64 -10.67 -1.92
N ILE A 228 -0.96 -11.71 -2.69
CA ILE A 228 -2.22 -11.79 -3.43
C ILE A 228 -3.38 -11.79 -2.44
N GLN A 229 -3.38 -12.66 -1.43
CA GLN A 229 -4.47 -12.70 -0.44
C GLN A 229 -4.66 -11.37 0.32
N ALA A 230 -3.57 -10.73 0.74
CA ALA A 230 -3.62 -9.51 1.53
C ALA A 230 -4.07 -8.27 0.73
N PHE A 231 -3.77 -8.23 -0.58
CA PHE A 231 -3.96 -7.04 -1.41
C PHE A 231 -4.96 -7.17 -2.54
N ALA A 232 -5.20 -8.37 -3.07
CA ALA A 232 -6.16 -8.58 -4.13
C ALA A 232 -7.60 -8.38 -3.62
N PRO A 233 -8.48 -7.77 -4.43
CA PRO A 233 -9.91 -7.85 -4.18
C PRO A 233 -10.41 -9.29 -4.39
N PRO A 234 -11.62 -9.62 -3.87
CA PRO A 234 -12.24 -10.94 -4.07
C PRO A 234 -12.28 -11.33 -5.54
N MET A 235 -12.11 -12.62 -5.84
CA MET A 235 -11.98 -13.12 -7.21
C MET A 235 -13.24 -12.85 -8.05
N GLU A 236 -14.41 -12.81 -7.41
CA GLU A 236 -15.71 -12.48 -7.99
C GLU A 236 -15.76 -11.05 -8.55
N SER A 237 -14.86 -10.18 -8.08
CA SER A 237 -14.71 -8.81 -8.59
C SER A 237 -14.07 -8.79 -9.99
N PHE A 238 -13.44 -9.88 -10.43
CA PHE A 238 -12.79 -9.95 -11.74
C PHE A 238 -13.68 -10.63 -12.78
N ARG A 239 -14.13 -9.89 -13.80
CA ARG A 239 -14.87 -10.47 -14.93
C ARG A 239 -14.01 -11.36 -15.85
N ARG A 240 -12.69 -11.13 -15.92
CA ARG A 240 -11.71 -11.91 -16.70
C ARG A 240 -10.33 -11.84 -16.04
N GLY A 241 -9.51 -12.89 -16.13
CA GLY A 241 -8.14 -12.88 -15.58
C GLY A 241 -7.16 -11.87 -16.22
N ARG A 242 -7.53 -11.30 -17.38
CA ARG A 242 -6.86 -10.15 -18.02
C ARG A 242 -7.67 -8.86 -17.94
N ALA A 243 -8.65 -8.77 -17.05
CA ALA A 243 -9.27 -7.50 -16.75
C ALA A 243 -8.18 -6.58 -16.22
N ARG A 244 -7.88 -5.50 -16.96
CA ARG A 244 -7.13 -4.36 -16.44
C ARG A 244 -8.08 -3.61 -15.50
N GLU A 245 -8.49 -4.26 -14.42
CA GLU A 245 -9.30 -3.70 -13.33
C GLU A 245 -8.39 -2.77 -12.52
N GLY A 246 -8.01 -1.66 -13.17
CA GLY A 246 -7.36 -0.50 -12.60
C GLY A 246 -5.96 -0.73 -12.03
N ARG A 247 -5.08 0.22 -12.32
CA ARG A 247 -3.92 0.58 -11.48
C ARG A 247 -4.25 0.85 -9.99
N HIS A 248 -5.51 0.67 -9.58
CA HIS A 248 -6.12 1.16 -8.34
C HIS A 248 -6.48 0.04 -7.36
N THR A 249 -6.51 -1.23 -7.79
CA THR A 249 -6.69 -2.41 -6.92
C THR A 249 -5.36 -2.94 -6.36
N TRP A 250 -4.23 -2.58 -6.98
CA TRP A 250 -2.88 -2.95 -6.54
C TRP A 250 -1.97 -1.73 -6.25
N PRO A 251 -2.37 -0.73 -5.43
CA PRO A 251 -1.59 0.52 -5.35
C PRO A 251 -0.22 0.36 -4.70
N CYS A 252 0.00 -0.67 -3.88
CA CYS A 252 1.22 -0.76 -3.06
C CYS A 252 2.35 -1.59 -3.69
N TRP A 253 2.02 -2.61 -4.49
CA TRP A 253 3.02 -3.62 -4.88
C TRP A 253 3.76 -3.28 -6.18
N ARG A 254 3.09 -2.63 -7.14
CA ARG A 254 3.64 -2.46 -8.50
C ARG A 254 4.62 -1.29 -8.64
N ASP A 255 4.48 -0.24 -7.83
CA ASP A 255 5.43 0.90 -7.82
C ASP A 255 6.69 0.61 -6.97
N ARG A 256 6.79 -0.58 -6.34
CA ARG A 256 7.87 -0.95 -5.40
C ARG A 256 8.59 -2.25 -5.73
N ALA A 257 8.04 -3.08 -6.61
CA ALA A 257 8.82 -4.13 -7.26
C ALA A 257 9.73 -3.46 -8.29
N GLY A 258 11.05 -3.51 -8.09
CA GLY A 258 12.06 -2.99 -9.01
C GLY A 258 11.88 -3.50 -10.46
N PRO A 259 12.65 -2.96 -11.42
CA PRO A 259 12.43 -3.19 -12.85
C PRO A 259 12.28 -4.68 -13.16
N ARG A 260 11.19 -5.03 -13.85
CA ARG A 260 10.93 -6.38 -14.31
C ARG A 260 12.12 -6.89 -15.12
N PRO A 261 12.66 -8.09 -14.87
CA PRO A 261 13.47 -8.75 -15.88
C PRO A 261 12.61 -8.91 -17.14
N ALA A 262 13.18 -8.55 -18.28
CA ALA A 262 12.52 -8.73 -19.57
C ALA A 262 12.08 -10.20 -19.71
N PRO A 263 10.90 -10.49 -20.27
CA PRO A 263 10.47 -11.86 -20.47
C PRO A 263 11.45 -12.56 -21.43
N SER A 264 12.30 -13.42 -20.88
CA SER A 264 13.03 -14.43 -21.63
C SER A 264 12.01 -15.46 -22.12
N GLY A 265 11.67 -15.37 -23.41
CA GLY A 265 10.74 -16.32 -24.03
C GLY A 265 9.86 -15.69 -25.09
N ARG A 266 10.45 -15.10 -26.13
CA ARG A 266 9.82 -15.09 -27.46
C ARG A 266 10.72 -15.84 -28.41
N LEU A 267 10.20 -16.98 -28.86
CA LEU A 267 10.64 -17.66 -30.07
C LEU A 267 10.82 -16.62 -31.18
N ARG A 268 12.08 -16.49 -31.64
CA ARG A 268 12.40 -15.77 -32.88
C ARG A 268 11.66 -16.45 -34.02
N ARG A 269 10.77 -15.72 -34.69
CA ARG A 269 10.52 -15.94 -36.12
C ARG A 269 11.33 -14.89 -36.87
N GLU A 270 12.21 -15.38 -37.72
CA GLU A 270 12.98 -14.60 -38.67
C GLU A 270 12.06 -13.93 -39.70
N GLY A 271 12.53 -12.80 -40.23
CA GLY A 271 12.03 -12.20 -41.48
C GLY A 271 11.46 -10.79 -41.32
N GLY A 272 12.14 -9.79 -41.91
CA GLY A 272 11.52 -8.51 -42.27
C GLY A 272 12.32 -7.26 -41.90
N HIS A 273 13.04 -6.71 -42.88
CA HIS A 273 13.88 -5.51 -42.84
C HIS A 273 13.20 -4.21 -42.34
N GLY A 274 13.97 -3.32 -41.72
CA GLY A 274 13.61 -1.90 -41.57
C GLY A 274 14.39 -1.06 -40.54
N ARG A 275 15.68 -0.78 -40.82
CA ARG A 275 16.56 0.38 -40.47
C ARG A 275 16.55 1.06 -39.06
N PRO A 276 17.69 1.69 -38.66
CA PRO A 276 18.09 1.88 -37.25
C PRO A 276 17.75 3.27 -36.69
N CYS A 277 17.51 3.37 -35.37
CA CYS A 277 17.38 4.65 -34.69
C CYS A 277 18.31 4.73 -33.45
N GLY A 278 19.39 5.50 -33.62
CA GLY A 278 19.85 6.53 -32.68
C GLY A 278 20.29 6.12 -31.27
N ALA A 279 21.61 6.04 -31.07
CA ALA A 279 22.24 6.17 -29.77
C ALA A 279 22.24 7.62 -29.23
N ARG A 280 22.41 7.74 -27.90
CA ARG A 280 22.87 8.88 -27.07
C ARG A 280 21.80 9.76 -26.41
N ARG A 281 21.80 9.74 -25.07
CA ARG A 281 22.18 10.83 -24.11
C ARG A 281 21.56 10.47 -22.75
N ALA A 282 22.34 9.94 -21.81
CA ALA A 282 23.11 10.68 -20.81
C ALA A 282 22.21 11.31 -19.72
N CYS A 283 22.30 10.70 -18.53
CA CYS A 283 21.89 11.20 -17.22
C CYS A 283 22.64 12.51 -16.88
N PRO A 284 22.03 13.43 -16.12
CA PRO A 284 22.84 14.13 -15.13
C PRO A 284 22.18 14.22 -13.75
N CYS A 285 23.03 13.97 -12.76
CA CYS A 285 22.90 14.26 -11.34
C CYS A 285 22.56 15.74 -11.05
N ARG A 286 21.78 15.96 -9.98
CA ARG A 286 21.79 17.15 -9.10
C ARG A 286 21.55 16.58 -7.69
N ILE A 287 22.52 16.52 -6.77
CA ILE A 287 23.13 17.62 -5.99
C ILE A 287 22.08 18.67 -5.62
N ALA A 288 21.60 18.57 -4.38
CA ALA A 288 21.05 19.68 -3.62
C ALA A 288 21.75 19.65 -2.27
N VAL A 289 22.34 20.81 -1.94
CA VAL A 289 22.95 21.21 -0.67
C VAL A 289 21.94 21.10 0.47
#